data_AF-A0A971RPQ9-F1
#
_entry.id   AF-A0A971RPQ9-F1
#
_cell.length_a   1.000
_cell.length_b   1.000
_cell.length_c   1.000
_cell.angle_alpha   90.00
_cell.angle_beta   90.00
_cell.angle_gamma   90.00
#
_symmetry.space_group_name_H-M   'P 1'
#
loop_
_entity.id
_entity.type
_entity.pdbx_description
1 polymer ?
#
loop_
_entity_poly.entity_id
_entity_poly.type
_entity_poly.pdbx_seq_one_letter_code
_entity_poly.pdbx_strand_id
1 'polypeptide(L)'
;MKRSVVRFMSFAIISILLALALLPAAGCKKSLLNSKQPVTLSMWHNYGGQMKNLMDEMIDEFNATVGAERGIIISVTAISGSSELHDMLTAAAEELPGALPLPDITTSYPKTAVLLKQHEMLVDLDAYFDKNKLDEYVPAFIDEGRIGGEGLYVFPIAKSTEVLFVNQTLFDRFAAENEIGYEDLSTFEGIAAASLTYLDWTDRQTPDIPGDGKSFFMADSLFNQALVGSKQLNEKFLLLENENSEYSDARLNISSPAHSRIWNINYTPSVCGGFAAFDGYSSDLFKTGDLVCAVGSTAGVLFYPE
;
A
#
# COMPACT_ATOMS: atom_id res chain seq x y z
N MET A 1 19.35 1.99 13.21
CA MET A 1 18.07 1.76 12.48
C MET A 1 18.10 0.55 11.56
N LYS A 2 19.02 0.42 10.59
CA LYS A 2 19.03 -0.75 9.66
C LYS A 2 19.10 -2.13 10.36
N ARG A 3 19.93 -2.28 11.39
CA ARG A 3 20.08 -3.56 12.14
C ARG A 3 18.90 -3.94 13.04
N SER A 4 18.08 -2.98 13.46
CA SER A 4 16.93 -3.23 14.34
C SER A 4 15.69 -3.63 13.56
N VAL A 5 15.53 -3.10 12.34
CA VAL A 5 14.42 -3.44 11.43
C VAL A 5 14.59 -4.85 10.85
N VAL A 6 15.81 -5.21 10.44
CA VAL A 6 16.14 -6.58 10.00
C VAL A 6 15.85 -7.60 11.10
N ARG A 7 16.25 -7.31 12.35
CA ARG A 7 15.92 -8.18 13.50
C ARG A 7 14.42 -8.35 13.69
N PHE A 8 13.64 -7.27 13.66
CA PHE A 8 12.19 -7.34 13.87
C PHE A 8 11.47 -8.17 12.77
N MET A 9 11.88 -8.04 11.51
CA MET A 9 11.28 -8.79 10.41
C MET A 9 11.75 -10.25 10.35
N SER A 10 13.01 -10.55 10.68
CA SER A 10 13.48 -11.94 10.83
C SER A 10 12.68 -12.66 11.93
N PHE A 11 12.34 -11.98 13.04
CA PHE A 11 11.45 -12.53 14.07
C PHE A 11 10.00 -12.75 13.58
N ALA A 12 9.50 -11.93 12.65
CA ALA A 12 8.16 -12.08 12.07
C ALA A 12 8.07 -13.31 11.13
N ILE A 13 9.06 -13.52 10.25
CA ILE A 13 9.12 -14.72 9.39
C ILE A 13 9.35 -15.99 10.22
N ILE A 14 10.19 -15.91 11.26
CA ILE A 14 10.41 -17.01 12.21
C ILE A 14 9.11 -17.33 12.98
N SER A 15 8.28 -16.33 13.32
CA SER A 15 7.02 -16.54 14.04
C SER A 15 5.92 -17.15 13.17
N ILE A 16 5.82 -16.77 11.89
CA ILE A 16 4.88 -17.37 10.92
C ILE A 16 5.18 -18.87 10.74
N LEU A 17 6.45 -19.27 10.74
CA LEU A 17 6.86 -20.66 10.52
C LEU A 17 6.94 -21.51 11.80
N LEU A 18 7.14 -20.88 12.97
CA LEU A 18 7.15 -21.60 14.25
C LEU A 18 5.76 -22.17 14.59
N ALA A 19 4.72 -21.54 14.08
CA ALA A 19 3.36 -21.90 14.44
C ALA A 19 2.74 -22.94 13.51
N LEU A 20 3.20 -23.07 12.25
CA LEU A 20 2.87 -24.22 11.39
C LEU A 20 3.29 -25.57 11.99
N ALA A 21 4.05 -25.58 13.09
CA ALA A 21 4.56 -26.77 13.77
C ALA A 21 3.80 -27.17 15.07
N LEU A 22 2.72 -26.49 15.48
CA LEU A 22 2.03 -26.77 16.75
C LEU A 22 0.56 -27.17 16.57
N LEU A 23 0.34 -28.39 16.08
CA LEU A 23 -0.94 -29.10 16.19
C LEU A 23 -0.91 -30.02 17.43
N PRO A 24 -1.82 -29.89 18.42
CA PRO A 24 -2.06 -30.93 19.40
C PRO A 24 -3.19 -31.84 18.89
N ALA A 25 -2.83 -32.88 18.13
CA ALA A 25 -3.71 -34.03 17.92
C ALA A 25 -3.05 -35.26 18.54
N ALA A 26 -3.70 -35.84 19.53
CA ALA A 26 -3.28 -37.05 20.21
C ALA A 26 -3.04 -38.18 19.18
N GLY A 27 -1.79 -38.63 19.11
CA GLY A 27 -1.31 -39.69 18.21
C GLY A 27 0.10 -39.34 17.77
N CYS A 28 1.09 -40.21 18.04
CA CYS A 28 2.49 -40.02 17.65
C CYS A 28 2.63 -39.76 16.14
N LYS A 29 2.54 -38.51 15.71
CA LYS A 29 2.88 -38.08 14.35
C LYS A 29 4.35 -37.69 14.38
N LYS A 30 5.16 -38.42 13.60
CA LYS A 30 6.49 -37.96 13.22
C LYS A 30 6.35 -36.55 12.65
N SER A 31 7.20 -35.62 13.10
CA SER A 31 7.34 -34.31 12.48
C SER A 31 7.45 -34.47 10.96
N LEU A 32 6.60 -33.78 10.19
CA LEU A 32 6.70 -33.71 8.73
C LEU A 32 8.00 -33.04 8.29
N LEU A 33 8.58 -32.22 9.16
CA LEU A 33 9.81 -31.48 8.96
C LEU A 33 11.04 -32.34 9.30
N ASN A 34 11.95 -32.47 8.34
CA ASN A 34 13.19 -33.23 8.45
C ASN A 34 14.30 -32.56 7.64
N SER A 35 15.38 -32.12 8.28
CA SER A 35 16.51 -31.47 7.61
C SER A 35 17.21 -32.34 6.55
N LYS A 36 17.07 -33.67 6.63
CA LYS A 36 17.60 -34.61 5.63
C LYS A 36 16.67 -34.81 4.43
N GLN A 37 15.42 -34.38 4.53
CA GLN A 37 14.41 -34.45 3.47
C GLN A 37 13.62 -33.13 3.48
N PRO A 38 14.25 -32.04 3.02
CA PRO A 38 13.64 -30.73 3.10
C PRO A 38 12.41 -30.63 2.21
N VAL A 39 11.41 -29.89 2.69
CA VAL A 39 10.22 -29.49 1.91
C VAL A 39 10.51 -28.14 1.27
N THR A 40 10.17 -28.00 -0.01
CA THR A 40 10.26 -26.71 -0.71
C THR A 40 8.89 -26.07 -0.77
N LEU A 41 8.79 -24.85 -0.26
CA LEU A 41 7.60 -24.00 -0.34
C LEU A 41 7.81 -22.97 -1.44
N SER A 42 6.81 -22.83 -2.30
CA SER A 42 6.79 -21.86 -3.39
C SER A 42 6.29 -20.50 -2.90
N MET A 43 6.92 -19.43 -3.37
CA MET A 43 6.55 -18.05 -3.01
C MET A 43 6.37 -17.17 -4.24
N TRP A 44 5.29 -16.41 -4.29
CA TRP A 44 5.09 -15.31 -5.24
C TRP A 44 5.14 -13.96 -4.50
N HIS A 45 5.77 -12.94 -5.08
CA HIS A 45 5.75 -11.61 -4.49
C HIS A 45 5.83 -10.48 -5.51
N ASN A 46 5.43 -9.26 -5.10
CA ASN A 46 5.44 -8.08 -5.95
C ASN A 46 6.63 -7.14 -5.78
N TYR A 47 7.59 -7.48 -4.92
CA TYR A 47 8.76 -6.64 -4.70
C TYR A 47 9.71 -6.62 -5.90
N GLY A 48 9.92 -5.41 -6.44
CA GLY A 48 10.92 -5.11 -7.47
C GLY A 48 12.09 -4.26 -6.93
N GLY A 49 13.11 -4.07 -7.75
CA GLY A 49 14.25 -3.18 -7.46
C GLY A 49 14.93 -3.47 -6.12
N GLN A 50 15.11 -2.44 -5.28
CA GLN A 50 15.77 -2.59 -3.97
C GLN A 50 15.00 -3.50 -3.00
N MET A 51 13.66 -3.49 -3.07
CA MET A 51 12.83 -4.34 -2.21
C MET A 51 12.97 -5.82 -2.57
N LYS A 52 13.16 -6.13 -3.86
CA LYS A 52 13.47 -7.50 -4.31
C LYS A 52 14.76 -8.00 -3.66
N ASN A 53 15.83 -7.21 -3.74
CA ASN A 53 17.13 -7.61 -3.19
C ASN A 53 17.05 -7.87 -1.68
N LEU A 54 16.31 -7.04 -0.94
CA LEU A 54 16.09 -7.25 0.49
C LEU A 54 15.29 -8.54 0.77
N MET A 55 14.26 -8.81 -0.04
CA MET A 55 13.50 -10.06 0.08
C MET A 55 14.38 -11.29 -0.23
N ASP A 56 15.19 -11.23 -1.29
CA ASP A 56 16.13 -12.30 -1.64
C ASP A 56 17.10 -12.56 -0.47
N GLU A 57 17.70 -11.52 0.10
CA GLU A 57 18.61 -11.63 1.26
C GLU A 57 17.93 -12.28 2.47
N MET A 58 16.68 -11.90 2.76
CA MET A 58 15.91 -12.48 3.86
C MET A 58 15.57 -13.96 3.62
N ILE A 59 15.26 -14.33 2.38
CA ILE A 59 14.98 -15.72 1.98
C ILE A 59 16.26 -16.55 2.07
N ASP A 60 17.39 -16.02 1.61
CA ASP A 60 18.70 -16.69 1.70
C ASP A 60 19.11 -16.90 3.15
N GLU A 61 18.96 -15.87 4.01
CA GLU A 61 19.20 -16.00 5.45
C GLU A 61 18.33 -17.08 6.07
N PHE A 62 17.02 -17.09 5.77
CA PHE A 62 16.11 -18.10 6.27
C PHE A 62 16.51 -19.51 5.81
N ASN A 63 16.73 -19.69 4.51
CA ASN A 63 17.10 -20.98 3.90
C ASN A 63 18.42 -21.52 4.46
N ALA A 64 19.40 -20.66 4.73
CA ALA A 64 20.70 -21.03 5.29
C ALA A 64 20.68 -21.30 6.81
N THR A 65 19.65 -20.84 7.53
CA THR A 65 19.56 -20.92 8.99
C THR A 65 18.38 -21.76 9.46
N VAL A 66 17.30 -21.12 9.91
CA VAL A 66 16.12 -21.78 10.47
C VAL A 66 15.49 -22.73 9.46
N GLY A 67 15.47 -22.36 8.17
CA GLY A 67 15.01 -23.22 7.08
C GLY A 67 15.81 -24.52 7.00
N ALA A 68 17.14 -24.44 6.91
CA ALA A 68 18.01 -25.62 6.89
C ALA A 68 17.83 -26.52 8.12
N GLU A 69 17.77 -25.93 9.32
CA GLU A 69 17.57 -26.68 10.58
C GLU A 69 16.23 -27.40 10.61
N ARG A 70 15.18 -26.76 10.10
CA ARG A 70 13.81 -27.29 10.04
C ARG A 70 13.56 -28.16 8.81
N GLY A 71 14.45 -28.19 7.83
CA GLY A 71 14.19 -28.84 6.54
C GLY A 71 13.11 -28.14 5.73
N ILE A 72 13.15 -26.81 5.67
CA ILE A 72 12.28 -25.96 4.87
C ILE A 72 13.16 -25.14 3.92
N ILE A 73 12.76 -25.09 2.66
CA ILE A 73 13.37 -24.23 1.63
C ILE A 73 12.26 -23.36 1.06
N ILE A 74 12.45 -22.05 1.06
CA ILE A 74 11.59 -21.12 0.32
C ILE A 74 12.18 -20.92 -1.08
N SER A 75 11.36 -21.14 -2.10
CA SER A 75 11.70 -20.93 -3.50
C SER A 75 10.77 -19.89 -4.11
N VAL A 76 11.31 -18.75 -4.52
CA VAL A 76 10.53 -17.73 -5.25
C VAL A 76 10.29 -18.24 -6.68
N THR A 77 9.02 -18.43 -7.04
CA THR A 77 8.64 -18.99 -8.35
C THR A 77 7.98 -17.97 -9.28
N ALA A 78 7.55 -16.82 -8.77
CA ALA A 78 7.09 -15.69 -9.59
C ALA A 78 7.34 -14.34 -8.90
N ILE A 79 7.68 -13.33 -9.70
CA ILE A 79 7.82 -11.94 -9.26
C ILE A 79 7.16 -11.06 -10.32
N SER A 80 6.06 -10.41 -9.94
CA SER A 80 5.21 -9.63 -10.86
C SER A 80 4.59 -8.43 -10.15
N GLY A 81 4.18 -7.41 -10.91
CA GLY A 81 3.52 -6.23 -10.32
C GLY A 81 2.21 -6.62 -9.61
N SER A 82 1.75 -5.79 -8.67
CA SER A 82 0.57 -6.09 -7.84
C SER A 82 -0.69 -6.44 -8.63
N SER A 83 -0.94 -5.76 -9.76
CA SER A 83 -2.09 -6.04 -10.63
C SER A 83 -1.95 -7.38 -11.34
N GLU A 84 -0.77 -7.66 -11.91
CA GLU A 84 -0.51 -8.93 -12.59
C GLU A 84 -0.54 -10.10 -11.60
N LEU A 85 -0.02 -9.90 -10.37
CA LEU A 85 -0.10 -10.90 -9.31
C LEU A 85 -1.56 -11.17 -8.90
N HIS A 86 -2.43 -10.17 -8.88
CA HIS A 86 -3.88 -10.36 -8.69
C HIS A 86 -4.46 -11.25 -9.79
N ASP A 87 -4.19 -10.93 -11.06
CA ASP A 87 -4.70 -11.69 -12.20
C ASP A 87 -4.20 -13.14 -12.19
N MET A 88 -2.92 -13.36 -11.88
CA MET A 88 -2.33 -14.70 -11.75
C MET A 88 -2.98 -15.52 -10.62
N LEU A 89 -3.18 -14.92 -9.45
CA LEU A 89 -3.81 -15.59 -8.31
C LEU A 89 -5.28 -15.91 -8.57
N THR A 90 -6.01 -15.00 -9.21
CA THR A 90 -7.40 -15.24 -9.62
C THR A 90 -7.49 -16.35 -10.67
N ALA A 91 -6.65 -16.32 -11.71
CA ALA A 91 -6.63 -17.36 -12.73
C ALA A 91 -6.29 -18.74 -12.16
N ALA A 92 -5.36 -18.81 -11.19
CA ALA A 92 -5.03 -20.03 -10.48
C ALA A 92 -6.18 -20.53 -9.59
N ALA A 93 -6.89 -19.62 -8.91
CA ALA A 93 -8.03 -19.94 -8.08
C ALA A 93 -9.27 -20.42 -8.87
N GLU A 94 -9.44 -19.93 -10.10
CA GLU A 94 -10.50 -20.32 -11.02
C GLU A 94 -10.12 -21.52 -11.91
N GLU A 95 -8.92 -22.09 -11.72
CA GLU A 95 -8.38 -23.22 -12.50
C GLU A 95 -8.42 -22.98 -14.03
N LEU A 96 -8.14 -21.74 -14.44
CA LEU A 96 -8.17 -21.38 -15.87
C LEU A 96 -7.10 -22.14 -16.67
N PRO A 97 -7.37 -22.52 -17.93
CA PRO A 97 -6.38 -23.19 -18.77
C PRO A 97 -5.09 -22.37 -18.90
N GLY A 98 -3.96 -22.97 -18.49
CA GLY A 98 -2.64 -22.33 -18.53
C GLY A 98 -2.27 -21.54 -17.27
N ALA A 99 -3.15 -21.47 -16.27
CA ALA A 99 -2.82 -20.90 -14.98
C ALA A 99 -1.70 -21.72 -14.28
N LEU A 100 -0.82 -21.01 -13.58
CA LEU A 100 0.18 -21.65 -12.72
C LEU A 100 -0.51 -22.21 -11.47
N PRO A 101 0.03 -23.28 -10.85
CA PRO A 101 -0.46 -23.72 -9.55
C PRO A 101 -0.27 -22.61 -8.51
N LEU A 102 -1.22 -22.49 -7.59
CA LEU A 102 -1.12 -21.52 -6.50
C LEU A 102 0.18 -21.71 -5.70
N PRO A 103 0.83 -20.62 -5.29
CA PRO A 103 1.99 -20.71 -4.43
C PRO A 103 1.58 -21.07 -3.00
N ASP A 104 2.50 -21.64 -2.23
CA ASP A 104 2.31 -21.88 -0.81
C ASP A 104 2.26 -20.55 -0.02
N ILE A 105 2.98 -19.53 -0.50
CA ILE A 105 3.09 -18.20 0.12
C ILE A 105 2.94 -17.13 -0.96
N THR A 106 2.13 -16.11 -0.74
CA THR A 106 2.07 -14.96 -1.65
C THR A 106 1.94 -13.64 -0.91
N THR A 107 2.55 -12.58 -1.44
CA THR A 107 2.12 -11.22 -1.11
C THR A 107 0.77 -10.94 -1.77
N SER A 108 -0.13 -10.25 -1.08
CA SER A 108 -1.48 -10.02 -1.60
C SER A 108 -2.09 -8.75 -1.00
N TYR A 109 -2.90 -8.04 -1.81
CA TYR A 109 -3.78 -6.99 -1.30
C TYR A 109 -5.08 -7.59 -0.75
N PRO A 110 -5.76 -6.92 0.20
CA PRO A 110 -6.99 -7.43 0.80
C PRO A 110 -8.05 -7.86 -0.22
N LYS A 111 -8.21 -7.13 -1.33
CA LYS A 111 -9.15 -7.50 -2.42
C LYS A 111 -8.90 -8.91 -2.94
N THR A 112 -7.66 -9.25 -3.28
CA THR A 112 -7.31 -10.59 -3.78
C THR A 112 -7.49 -11.64 -2.70
N ALA A 113 -7.13 -11.32 -1.45
CA ALA A 113 -7.30 -12.25 -0.34
C ALA A 113 -8.79 -12.56 -0.04
N VAL A 114 -9.69 -11.59 -0.19
CA VAL A 114 -11.14 -11.81 -0.09
C VAL A 114 -11.59 -12.85 -1.12
N LEU A 115 -11.15 -12.71 -2.37
CA LEU A 115 -11.44 -13.67 -3.45
C LEU A 115 -10.90 -15.06 -3.08
N LEU A 116 -9.62 -15.18 -2.72
CA LEU A 116 -9.03 -16.48 -2.37
C LEU A 116 -9.72 -17.13 -1.17
N LYS A 117 -10.18 -16.34 -0.19
CA LYS A 117 -10.98 -16.84 0.94
C LYS A 117 -12.32 -17.40 0.49
N GLN A 118 -13.01 -16.76 -0.46
CA GLN A 118 -14.28 -17.25 -1.01
C GLN A 118 -14.13 -18.60 -1.71
N HIS A 119 -12.95 -18.89 -2.26
CA HIS A 119 -12.58 -20.17 -2.84
C HIS A 119 -12.02 -21.18 -1.81
N GLU A 120 -12.03 -20.86 -0.51
CA GLU A 120 -11.45 -21.68 0.57
C GLU A 120 -9.95 -21.98 0.40
N MET A 121 -9.21 -21.08 -0.27
CA MET A 121 -7.79 -21.25 -0.63
C MET A 121 -6.83 -20.55 0.34
N LEU A 122 -7.33 -19.93 1.41
CA LEU A 122 -6.51 -19.29 2.44
C LEU A 122 -6.60 -20.04 3.76
N VAL A 123 -5.47 -20.07 4.45
CA VAL A 123 -5.34 -20.60 5.79
C VAL A 123 -5.64 -19.51 6.82
N ASP A 124 -6.44 -19.84 7.84
CA ASP A 124 -6.62 -18.97 9.01
C ASP A 124 -5.36 -18.98 9.88
N LEU A 125 -4.61 -17.88 9.84
CA LEU A 125 -3.38 -17.64 10.57
C LEU A 125 -3.58 -17.51 12.08
N ASP A 126 -4.80 -17.26 12.59
CA ASP A 126 -5.01 -17.24 14.05
C ASP A 126 -4.68 -18.60 14.68
N ALA A 127 -4.87 -19.71 13.94
CA ALA A 127 -4.45 -21.04 14.39
C ALA A 127 -2.92 -21.18 14.52
N TYR A 128 -2.18 -20.24 13.94
CA TYR A 128 -0.74 -20.19 13.84
C TYR A 128 -0.16 -18.91 14.47
N PHE A 129 -0.87 -18.24 15.37
CA PHE A 129 -0.28 -17.14 16.11
C PHE A 129 -0.70 -17.18 17.58
N ASP A 130 0.28 -16.99 18.47
CA ASP A 130 -0.02 -16.67 19.85
C ASP A 130 -0.66 -15.28 19.90
N LYS A 131 -1.84 -15.15 20.53
CA LYS A 131 -2.54 -13.86 20.63
C LYS A 131 -1.65 -12.73 21.16
N ASN A 132 -0.86 -13.02 22.20
CA ASN A 132 0.06 -12.05 22.80
C ASN A 132 1.14 -11.55 21.83
N LYS A 133 1.50 -12.33 20.80
CA LYS A 133 2.46 -11.89 19.78
C LYS A 133 1.82 -10.96 18.76
N LEU A 134 0.53 -11.13 18.47
CA LEU A 134 -0.19 -10.22 17.58
C LEU A 134 -0.32 -8.81 18.20
N ASP A 135 -0.37 -8.71 19.53
CA ASP A 135 -0.39 -7.44 20.26
C ASP A 135 0.92 -6.64 20.13
N GLU A 136 2.01 -7.25 19.65
CA GLU A 136 3.27 -6.55 19.34
C GLU A 136 3.19 -5.75 18.02
N TYR A 137 2.15 -5.96 17.21
CA TYR A 137 1.92 -5.28 15.95
C TYR A 137 0.90 -4.15 16.10
N VAL A 138 0.87 -3.23 15.13
CA VAL A 138 -0.14 -2.17 15.09
C VAL A 138 -1.52 -2.82 14.91
N PRO A 139 -2.48 -2.64 15.85
CA PRO A 139 -3.75 -3.36 15.82
C PRO A 139 -4.52 -3.18 14.51
N ALA A 140 -4.56 -1.95 13.98
CA ALA A 140 -5.24 -1.65 12.72
C ALA A 140 -4.69 -2.46 11.52
N PHE A 141 -3.41 -2.83 11.51
CA PHE A 141 -2.81 -3.62 10.43
C PHE A 141 -3.13 -5.11 10.56
N ILE A 142 -3.31 -5.60 11.78
CA ILE A 142 -3.81 -6.95 12.03
C ILE A 142 -5.28 -7.02 11.67
N ASP A 143 -6.09 -6.05 12.10
CA ASP A 143 -7.52 -5.97 11.83
C ASP A 143 -7.82 -5.90 10.32
N GLU A 144 -7.02 -5.16 9.54
CA GLU A 144 -7.13 -5.13 8.08
C GLU A 144 -6.94 -6.52 7.44
N GLY A 145 -6.12 -7.38 8.07
CA GLY A 145 -5.89 -8.75 7.64
C GLY A 145 -7.02 -9.73 8.01
N ARG A 146 -8.00 -9.29 8.80
CA ARG A 146 -9.17 -10.08 9.22
C ARG A 146 -10.29 -9.91 8.22
N ILE A 147 -10.56 -10.96 7.46
CA ILE A 147 -11.51 -10.91 6.36
C ILE A 147 -12.87 -11.40 6.85
N GLY A 148 -13.91 -10.58 6.69
CA GLY A 148 -15.29 -10.94 7.10
C GLY A 148 -15.52 -10.93 8.61
N GLY A 149 -14.66 -10.24 9.37
CA GLY A 149 -14.78 -10.15 10.84
C GLY A 149 -14.33 -11.40 11.61
N GLU A 150 -13.79 -12.40 10.89
CA GLU A 150 -13.35 -13.68 11.44
C GLU A 150 -11.96 -14.05 10.89
N GLY A 151 -11.16 -14.74 11.69
CA GLY A 151 -9.84 -15.28 11.32
C GLY A 151 -8.83 -14.20 10.90
N LEU A 152 -7.56 -14.58 10.80
CA LEU A 152 -6.50 -13.73 10.24
C LEU A 152 -6.03 -14.38 8.94
N TYR A 153 -6.27 -13.75 7.79
CA TYR A 153 -5.97 -14.37 6.48
C TYR A 153 -4.85 -13.65 5.71
N VAL A 154 -4.52 -12.43 6.11
CA VAL A 154 -3.39 -11.67 5.56
C VAL A 154 -2.57 -11.12 6.72
N PHE A 155 -1.30 -11.52 6.78
CA PHE A 155 -0.39 -10.99 7.80
C PHE A 155 0.37 -9.75 7.28
N PRO A 156 0.48 -8.66 8.06
CA PRO A 156 1.13 -7.45 7.60
C PRO A 156 2.65 -7.59 7.60
N ILE A 157 3.25 -7.75 6.41
CA ILE A 157 4.72 -7.76 6.23
C ILE A 157 5.29 -6.45 5.68
N ALA A 158 4.45 -5.67 4.98
CA ALA A 158 4.77 -4.35 4.48
C ALA A 158 3.48 -3.53 4.45
N LYS A 159 3.55 -2.30 4.97
CA LYS A 159 2.44 -1.34 5.00
C LYS A 159 2.95 0.03 4.61
N SER A 160 2.07 0.80 4.00
CA SER A 160 2.32 2.18 3.61
C SER A 160 1.14 3.05 4.01
N THR A 161 1.41 4.32 4.21
CA THR A 161 0.40 5.35 4.47
C THR A 161 0.52 6.44 3.41
N GLU A 162 -0.53 7.21 3.18
CA GLU A 162 -0.41 8.41 2.35
C GLU A 162 0.20 9.54 3.18
N VAL A 163 1.14 10.27 2.59
CA VAL A 163 1.78 11.46 3.18
C VAL A 163 1.89 12.56 2.13
N LEU A 164 2.02 13.81 2.59
CA LEU A 164 2.40 14.93 1.73
C LEU A 164 3.92 14.99 1.62
N PHE A 165 4.44 14.71 0.43
CA PHE A 165 5.82 14.97 0.06
C PHE A 165 5.96 16.41 -0.42
N VAL A 166 7.04 17.09 -0.02
CA VAL A 166 7.33 18.47 -0.40
C VAL A 166 8.77 18.56 -0.91
N ASN A 167 8.96 19.12 -2.10
CA ASN A 167 10.26 19.40 -2.66
C ASN A 167 10.76 20.68 -2.00
N GLN A 168 11.59 20.51 -0.97
CA GLN A 168 12.08 21.62 -0.17
C GLN A 168 12.76 22.71 -1.02
N THR A 169 13.58 22.34 -2.01
CA THR A 169 14.31 23.32 -2.82
C THR A 169 13.37 24.20 -3.66
N LEU A 170 12.35 23.60 -4.28
CA LEU A 170 11.35 24.33 -5.04
C LEU A 170 10.43 25.15 -4.14
N PHE A 171 9.99 24.53 -3.03
CA PHE A 171 9.09 25.17 -2.08
C PHE A 171 9.73 26.38 -1.40
N ASP A 172 10.95 26.25 -0.88
CA ASP A 172 11.64 27.33 -0.17
C ASP A 172 11.87 28.55 -1.09
N ARG A 173 12.14 28.35 -2.38
CA ARG A 173 12.24 29.43 -3.38
C ARG A 173 10.91 30.16 -3.58
N PHE A 174 9.85 29.40 -3.76
CA PHE A 174 8.50 29.95 -3.93
C PHE A 174 8.03 30.68 -2.66
N ALA A 175 8.21 30.07 -1.50
CA ALA A 175 7.85 30.59 -0.18
C ALA A 175 8.50 31.95 0.11
N ALA A 176 9.78 32.11 -0.23
CA ALA A 176 10.55 33.33 0.02
C ALA A 176 9.97 34.59 -0.67
N GLU A 177 9.21 34.42 -1.75
CA GLU A 177 8.67 35.54 -2.54
C GLU A 177 7.15 35.75 -2.37
N ASN A 178 6.44 34.82 -1.71
CA ASN A 178 4.97 34.79 -1.71
C ASN A 178 4.32 34.76 -0.31
N GLU A 179 5.09 34.99 0.76
CA GLU A 179 4.60 34.95 2.16
C GLU A 179 3.87 33.64 2.52
N ILE A 180 4.24 32.52 1.88
CA ILE A 180 3.69 31.18 2.12
C ILE A 180 4.71 30.35 2.91
N GLY A 181 4.24 29.54 3.86
CA GLY A 181 5.05 28.61 4.64
C GLY A 181 4.45 27.20 4.71
N TYR A 182 5.15 26.28 5.38
CA TYR A 182 4.69 24.90 5.55
C TYR A 182 3.33 24.79 6.26
N GLU A 183 2.99 25.77 7.11
CA GLU A 183 1.69 25.82 7.79
C GLU A 183 0.52 26.01 6.80
N ASP A 184 0.74 26.68 5.67
CA ASP A 184 -0.28 26.81 4.62
C ASP A 184 -0.53 25.47 3.92
N LEU A 185 0.37 24.50 4.03
CA LEU A 185 0.20 23.15 3.49
C LEU A 185 -0.52 22.20 4.46
N SER A 186 -0.88 22.66 5.65
CA SER A 186 -1.53 21.83 6.68
C SER A 186 -2.99 21.45 6.35
N THR A 187 -3.59 22.10 5.34
CA THR A 187 -4.96 21.85 4.88
C THR A 187 -4.99 21.72 3.37
N PHE A 188 -5.95 20.95 2.84
CA PHE A 188 -6.11 20.84 1.38
C PHE A 188 -6.56 22.16 0.74
N GLU A 189 -7.33 22.99 1.46
CA GLU A 189 -7.66 24.35 1.03
C GLU A 189 -6.42 25.22 0.91
N GLY A 190 -5.49 25.13 1.86
CA GLY A 190 -4.23 25.86 1.83
C GLY A 190 -3.31 25.38 0.71
N ILE A 191 -3.22 24.05 0.48
CA ILE A 191 -2.53 23.49 -0.69
C ILE A 191 -3.13 24.01 -2.00
N ALA A 192 -4.47 24.05 -2.10
CA ALA A 192 -5.17 24.60 -3.26
C ALA A 192 -4.85 26.09 -3.47
N ALA A 193 -4.89 26.91 -2.41
CA ALA A 193 -4.54 28.32 -2.49
C ALA A 193 -3.08 28.53 -2.91
N ALA A 194 -2.14 27.83 -2.27
CA ALA A 194 -0.71 27.88 -2.60
C ALA A 194 -0.46 27.48 -4.06
N SER A 195 -1.20 26.49 -4.58
CA SER A 195 -1.04 26.04 -5.97
C SER A 195 -1.41 27.09 -7.01
N LEU A 196 -2.44 27.90 -6.75
CA LEU A 196 -2.86 28.97 -7.65
C LEU A 196 -1.87 30.15 -7.59
N THR A 197 -1.33 30.44 -6.40
CA THR A 197 -0.26 31.43 -6.25
C THR A 197 1.02 30.98 -6.96
N TYR A 198 1.39 29.69 -6.85
CA TYR A 198 2.56 29.13 -7.54
C TYR A 198 2.41 29.18 -9.07
N LEU A 199 1.21 28.86 -9.57
CA LEU A 199 0.89 28.96 -10.99
C LEU A 199 1.13 30.38 -11.53
N ASP A 200 0.56 31.40 -10.88
CA ASP A 200 0.75 32.81 -11.26
C ASP A 200 2.22 33.27 -11.08
N TRP A 201 2.87 32.87 -9.99
CA TRP A 201 4.27 33.22 -9.72
C TRP A 201 5.23 32.64 -10.76
N THR A 202 4.97 31.42 -11.25
CA THR A 202 5.80 30.81 -12.29
C THR A 202 5.53 31.40 -13.68
N ASP A 203 4.27 31.69 -14.02
CA ASP A 203 3.90 32.36 -15.29
C ASP A 203 4.55 33.75 -15.41
N ARG A 204 4.61 34.50 -14.30
CA ARG A 204 5.27 35.82 -14.26
C ARG A 204 6.78 35.78 -14.51
N GLN A 205 7.43 34.62 -14.38
CA GLN A 205 8.86 34.48 -14.66
C GLN A 205 9.17 34.34 -16.16
N THR A 206 8.14 34.10 -16.96
CA THR A 206 8.20 33.86 -18.41
C THR A 206 7.28 34.84 -19.14
N PRO A 207 7.53 36.17 -19.02
CA PRO A 207 6.61 37.19 -19.51
C PRO A 207 6.33 37.15 -21.02
N ASP A 208 7.15 36.44 -21.78
CA ASP A 208 7.02 36.27 -23.24
C ASP A 208 6.14 35.06 -23.63
N ILE A 209 5.73 34.20 -22.68
CA ILE A 209 4.94 32.99 -22.91
C ILE A 209 3.70 32.98 -21.98
N PRO A 210 2.57 33.55 -22.41
CA PRO A 210 1.38 33.61 -21.56
C PRO A 210 0.78 32.24 -21.26
N GLY A 211 0.47 31.96 -20.00
CA GLY A 211 -0.22 30.75 -19.56
C GLY A 211 0.68 29.52 -19.45
N ASP A 212 1.98 29.69 -19.25
CA ASP A 212 2.95 28.60 -19.05
C ASP A 212 3.32 28.35 -17.58
N GLY A 213 2.54 28.93 -16.66
CA GLY A 213 2.60 28.62 -15.23
C GLY A 213 2.62 27.11 -14.95
N LYS A 214 3.37 26.72 -13.92
CA LYS A 214 3.65 25.33 -13.57
C LYS A 214 2.70 24.81 -12.50
N SER A 215 2.45 23.50 -12.53
CA SER A 215 1.69 22.82 -11.49
C SER A 215 2.47 22.72 -10.18
N PHE A 216 1.74 22.83 -9.08
CA PHE A 216 2.29 22.79 -7.72
C PHE A 216 2.07 21.43 -7.07
N PHE A 217 0.89 20.82 -7.26
CA PHE A 217 0.45 19.68 -6.48
C PHE A 217 -0.19 18.56 -7.32
N MET A 218 -0.08 17.31 -6.86
CA MET A 218 -0.89 16.18 -7.35
C MET A 218 -1.18 15.21 -6.20
N ALA A 219 -2.36 14.62 -6.18
CA ALA A 219 -2.67 13.47 -5.33
C ALA A 219 -2.73 12.19 -6.19
N ASP A 220 -2.03 11.13 -5.77
CA ASP A 220 -2.04 9.83 -6.47
C ASP A 220 -3.44 9.21 -6.54
N SER A 221 -4.29 9.47 -5.54
CA SER A 221 -5.64 8.92 -5.46
C SER A 221 -6.64 9.94 -4.94
N LEU A 222 -7.34 10.59 -5.86
CA LEU A 222 -8.50 11.44 -5.52
C LEU A 222 -9.60 10.64 -4.83
N PHE A 223 -9.71 9.34 -5.11
CA PHE A 223 -10.65 8.46 -4.43
C PHE A 223 -10.31 8.32 -2.94
N ASN A 224 -9.05 8.04 -2.60
CA ASN A 224 -8.62 7.92 -1.19
C ASN A 224 -8.83 9.25 -0.46
N GLN A 225 -8.43 10.36 -1.08
CA GLN A 225 -8.63 11.69 -0.54
C GLN A 225 -10.11 11.98 -0.27
N ALA A 226 -11.01 11.61 -1.19
CA ALA A 226 -12.44 11.83 -1.03
C ALA A 226 -13.08 10.93 0.04
N LEU A 227 -12.67 9.66 0.10
CA LEU A 227 -13.13 8.69 1.08
C LEU A 227 -12.70 9.09 2.51
N VAL A 228 -11.40 9.36 2.70
CA VAL A 228 -10.83 9.76 3.99
C VAL A 228 -11.33 11.16 4.39
N GLY A 229 -11.36 12.10 3.44
CA GLY A 229 -11.85 13.46 3.67
C GLY A 229 -13.31 13.48 4.11
N SER A 230 -14.16 12.67 3.50
CA SER A 230 -15.57 12.55 3.90
C SER A 230 -15.68 12.02 5.33
N LYS A 231 -14.90 10.98 5.68
CA LYS A 231 -14.85 10.46 7.04
C LYS A 231 -14.34 11.49 8.06
N GLN A 232 -13.32 12.27 7.72
CA GLN A 232 -12.78 13.34 8.58
C GLN A 232 -13.81 14.46 8.82
N LEU A 233 -14.69 14.71 7.83
CA LEU A 233 -15.80 15.64 7.94
C LEU A 233 -17.05 15.02 8.59
N ASN A 234 -16.94 13.80 9.12
CA ASN A 234 -18.02 13.04 9.75
C ASN A 234 -19.23 12.79 8.82
N GLU A 235 -18.95 12.63 7.52
CA GLU A 235 -19.91 12.40 6.45
C GLU A 235 -19.67 11.03 5.79
N LYS A 236 -20.72 10.43 5.23
CA LYS A 236 -20.60 9.15 4.52
C LYS A 236 -20.19 9.41 3.06
N PHE A 237 -19.10 8.79 2.61
CA PHE A 237 -18.69 8.83 1.20
C PHE A 237 -19.61 7.99 0.30
N LEU A 238 -20.01 6.81 0.79
CA LEU A 238 -20.93 5.89 0.12
C LEU A 238 -22.24 5.76 0.90
N LEU A 239 -23.35 5.71 0.16
CA LEU A 239 -24.68 5.40 0.65
C LEU A 239 -25.04 3.97 0.26
N LEU A 240 -25.50 3.20 1.23
CA LEU A 240 -26.12 1.90 1.03
C LEU A 240 -27.64 2.06 1.14
N GLU A 241 -28.41 1.31 0.36
CA GLU A 241 -29.88 1.38 0.41
C GLU A 241 -30.42 0.92 1.77
N ASN A 242 -29.76 -0.08 2.37
CA ASN A 242 -30.01 -0.53 3.73
C ASN A 242 -28.75 -1.19 4.32
N GLU A 243 -28.81 -1.56 5.61
CA GLU A 243 -27.66 -2.14 6.34
C GLU A 243 -27.21 -3.52 5.82
N ASN A 244 -28.06 -4.21 5.05
CA ASN A 244 -27.76 -5.52 4.45
C ASN A 244 -27.32 -5.42 2.98
N SER A 245 -27.28 -4.21 2.40
CA SER A 245 -26.83 -4.03 1.01
C SER A 245 -25.36 -4.36 0.85
N GLU A 246 -25.02 -5.05 -0.24
CA GLU A 246 -23.62 -5.26 -0.61
C GLU A 246 -22.98 -3.94 -1.06
N TYR A 247 -21.66 -3.80 -0.89
CA TYR A 247 -20.94 -2.61 -1.35
C TYR A 247 -21.01 -2.39 -2.86
N SER A 248 -21.35 -3.42 -3.65
CA SER A 248 -21.63 -3.31 -5.08
C SER A 248 -22.86 -2.44 -5.40
N ASP A 249 -23.79 -2.33 -4.46
CA ASP A 249 -25.00 -1.51 -4.60
C ASP A 249 -24.81 -0.08 -4.06
N ALA A 250 -23.62 0.21 -3.53
CA ALA A 250 -23.32 1.49 -2.93
C ALA A 250 -23.31 2.62 -3.98
N ARG A 251 -23.85 3.77 -3.60
CA ARG A 251 -23.86 4.99 -4.43
C ARG A 251 -23.02 6.08 -3.77
N LEU A 252 -22.34 6.88 -4.59
CA LEU A 252 -21.63 8.06 -4.10
C LEU A 252 -22.60 9.05 -3.45
N ASN A 253 -22.26 9.55 -2.27
CA ASN A 253 -23.04 10.54 -1.55
C ASN A 253 -22.78 11.96 -2.08
N ILE A 254 -23.17 12.22 -3.33
CA ILE A 254 -22.91 13.51 -4.00
C ILE A 254 -23.66 14.69 -3.39
N SER A 255 -24.69 14.43 -2.58
CA SER A 255 -25.49 15.47 -1.91
C SER A 255 -24.89 15.93 -0.58
N SER A 256 -23.86 15.25 -0.06
CA SER A 256 -23.21 15.64 1.19
C SER A 256 -22.44 16.96 1.05
N PRO A 257 -22.44 17.83 2.07
CA PRO A 257 -21.56 19.01 2.10
C PRO A 257 -20.07 18.65 1.97
N ALA A 258 -19.65 17.48 2.45
CA ALA A 258 -18.27 17.00 2.30
C ALA A 258 -17.91 16.76 0.83
N HIS A 259 -18.84 16.22 0.03
CA HIS A 259 -18.61 16.00 -1.39
C HIS A 259 -18.31 17.32 -2.11
N SER A 260 -19.17 18.32 -1.94
CA SER A 260 -18.98 19.64 -2.55
C SER A 260 -17.68 20.31 -2.11
N ARG A 261 -17.33 20.20 -0.82
CA ARG A 261 -16.08 20.75 -0.28
C ARG A 261 -14.85 20.09 -0.94
N ILE A 262 -14.78 18.76 -0.91
CA ILE A 262 -13.67 18.00 -1.49
C ILE A 262 -13.57 18.21 -3.00
N TRP A 263 -14.71 18.21 -3.70
CA TRP A 263 -14.77 18.49 -5.13
C TRP A 263 -14.19 19.86 -5.45
N ASN A 264 -14.65 20.92 -4.78
CA ASN A 264 -14.22 22.29 -5.06
C ASN A 264 -12.73 22.52 -4.80
N ILE A 265 -12.17 21.88 -3.76
CA ILE A 265 -10.74 21.99 -3.43
C ILE A 265 -9.86 21.37 -4.51
N ASN A 266 -10.33 20.34 -5.21
CA ASN A 266 -9.58 19.71 -6.29
C ASN A 266 -9.89 20.30 -7.66
N TYR A 267 -11.16 20.61 -7.94
CA TYR A 267 -11.64 21.00 -9.26
C TYR A 267 -11.02 22.32 -9.73
N THR A 268 -11.12 23.38 -8.93
CA THR A 268 -10.65 24.71 -9.35
C THR A 268 -9.14 24.73 -9.62
N PRO A 269 -8.28 24.26 -8.70
CA PRO A 269 -6.84 24.18 -8.98
C PRO A 269 -6.47 23.30 -10.18
N SER A 270 -7.18 22.19 -10.40
CA SER A 270 -6.90 21.30 -11.53
C SER A 270 -7.23 21.95 -12.86
N VAL A 271 -8.40 22.61 -12.98
CA VAL A 271 -8.80 23.31 -14.22
C VAL A 271 -7.90 24.50 -14.51
N CYS A 272 -7.41 25.18 -13.47
CA CYS A 272 -6.45 26.27 -13.63
C CYS A 272 -5.02 25.80 -13.96
N GLY A 273 -4.68 24.52 -13.74
CA GLY A 273 -3.32 23.98 -13.93
C GLY A 273 -2.44 24.05 -12.69
N GLY A 274 -2.94 24.55 -11.56
CA GLY A 274 -2.24 24.54 -10.26
C GLY A 274 -2.10 23.12 -9.69
N PHE A 275 -3.07 22.24 -9.93
CA PHE A 275 -2.93 20.80 -9.71
C PHE A 275 -2.66 20.11 -11.04
N ALA A 276 -1.71 19.17 -11.06
CA ALA A 276 -1.42 18.40 -12.27
C ALA A 276 -2.49 17.34 -12.53
N ALA A 277 -2.94 17.26 -13.78
CA ALA A 277 -3.77 16.17 -14.30
C ALA A 277 -2.88 15.24 -15.15
N PHE A 278 -2.41 14.15 -14.55
CA PHE A 278 -1.42 13.24 -15.15
C PHE A 278 -1.85 11.79 -15.02
N ASP A 279 -1.71 11.03 -16.11
CA ASP A 279 -1.98 9.59 -16.14
C ASP A 279 -0.74 8.81 -15.71
N GLY A 280 -0.55 8.71 -14.39
CA GLY A 280 0.59 8.06 -13.76
C GLY A 280 0.72 8.46 -12.28
N TYR A 281 1.86 8.15 -11.67
CA TYR A 281 2.11 8.50 -10.27
C TYR A 281 2.67 9.92 -10.15
N SER A 282 2.29 10.64 -9.11
CA SER A 282 2.85 11.96 -8.79
C SER A 282 4.37 11.94 -8.67
N SER A 283 4.96 10.82 -8.23
CA SER A 283 6.41 10.62 -8.17
C SER A 283 7.12 10.76 -9.53
N ASP A 284 6.41 10.49 -10.65
CA ASP A 284 6.98 10.63 -11.99
C ASP A 284 7.19 12.10 -12.39
N LEU A 285 6.32 12.99 -11.91
CA LEU A 285 6.46 14.44 -12.08
C LEU A 285 7.37 15.04 -11.00
N PHE A 286 7.37 14.46 -9.81
CA PHE A 286 8.17 14.95 -8.70
C PHE A 286 9.68 14.79 -8.97
N LYS A 287 10.09 13.64 -9.55
CA LYS A 287 11.50 13.36 -9.88
C LYS A 287 12.08 14.26 -10.97
N THR A 288 11.23 14.86 -11.81
CA THR A 288 11.63 15.82 -12.85
C THR A 288 11.57 17.27 -12.35
N GLY A 289 11.03 17.50 -11.14
CA GLY A 289 10.80 18.84 -10.60
C GLY A 289 9.60 19.56 -11.22
N ASP A 290 8.70 18.81 -11.88
CA ASP A 290 7.46 19.35 -12.47
C ASP A 290 6.35 19.54 -11.41
N LEU A 291 6.56 19.03 -10.20
CA LEU A 291 5.70 19.25 -9.03
C LEU A 291 6.52 19.73 -7.82
N VAL A 292 5.91 20.55 -6.98
CA VAL A 292 6.47 20.96 -5.69
C VAL A 292 5.99 20.05 -4.57
N CYS A 293 4.73 19.64 -4.60
CA CYS A 293 4.06 18.87 -3.56
C CYS A 293 3.34 17.66 -4.16
N ALA A 294 3.27 16.56 -3.42
CA ALA A 294 2.52 15.39 -3.83
C ALA A 294 1.94 14.66 -2.62
N VAL A 295 0.66 14.26 -2.69
CA VAL A 295 0.13 13.25 -1.77
C VAL A 295 0.23 11.89 -2.43
N GLY A 296 0.98 10.99 -1.80
CA GLY A 296 1.21 9.65 -2.32
C GLY A 296 1.57 8.66 -1.23
N SER A 297 1.65 7.39 -1.61
CA SER A 297 2.02 6.31 -0.69
C SER A 297 3.47 6.43 -0.24
N THR A 298 3.75 6.17 1.04
CA THR A 298 5.12 6.07 1.56
C THR A 298 5.94 4.96 0.91
N ALA A 299 5.31 3.98 0.25
CA ALA A 299 6.02 3.02 -0.59
C ALA A 299 6.70 3.70 -1.79
N GLY A 300 6.14 4.81 -2.27
CA GLY A 300 6.66 5.59 -3.38
C GLY A 300 7.94 6.38 -3.05
N VAL A 301 8.32 6.50 -1.76
CA VAL A 301 9.50 7.29 -1.34
C VAL A 301 10.78 6.88 -2.06
N LEU A 302 10.88 5.62 -2.48
CA LEU A 302 12.02 5.08 -3.23
C LEU A 302 12.22 5.72 -4.61
N PHE A 303 11.21 6.45 -5.11
CA PHE A 303 11.23 7.14 -6.41
C PHE A 303 11.44 8.65 -6.29
N TYR A 304 11.47 9.19 -5.07
CA TYR A 304 11.73 10.60 -4.83
C TYR A 304 13.25 10.87 -4.81
N PRO A 305 13.71 12.01 -5.36
CA PRO A 305 15.11 12.39 -5.29
C PRO A 305 15.53 12.69 -3.84
N GLU A 306 16.82 12.46 -3.53
CA GLU A 306 17.42 12.81 -2.24
C GLU A 306 17.61 14.33 -2.06
#